data_AF-A0A1Q6CGL4-F1
#
_entry.id   AF-A0A1Q6CGL4-F1
#
_cell.length_a   1.000
_cell.length_b   1.000
_cell.length_c   1.000
_cell.angle_alpha   90.00
_cell.angle_beta   90.00
_cell.angle_gamma   90.00
#
_symmetry.space_group_name_H-M   'P 1'
#
loop_
_entity.id
_entity.type
_entity.pdbx_description
1 polymer ?
#
loop_
_entity_poly.entity_id
_entity_poly.type
_entity_poly.pdbx_seq_one_letter_code
_entity_poly.pdbx_strand_id
1 'polypeptide(L)'
;MSKQYENFGPADFDKFDCVKIALGVYLILLFILRGYLIWLMSVTNMQDRVSIIAWVYPDPKLFYLSLLSGLGGILTVFLLSLRRPGANSFIKKMCRQLKNILFIALFFDWLINLVAYYFWQMQSKEWLLINSVTIIIAVIYLYSSKRVNINVQEFPEKLPEK
;
A
#
# COMPACT_ATOMS: atom_id res chain seq x y z
N MET A 1 -5.30 23.48 -21.53
CA MET A 1 -5.01 22.37 -20.60
C MET A 1 -6.30 21.58 -20.39
N SER A 2 -6.24 20.25 -20.34
CA SER A 2 -7.43 19.44 -20.01
C SER A 2 -7.91 19.79 -18.60
N LYS A 3 -9.23 19.84 -18.37
CA LYS A 3 -9.88 20.07 -17.05
C LYS A 3 -9.33 19.19 -15.91
N GLN A 4 -8.63 18.12 -16.25
CA GLN A 4 -8.03 17.15 -15.34
C GLN A 4 -6.90 17.73 -14.47
N TYR A 5 -6.21 18.78 -14.93
CA TYR A 5 -5.03 19.33 -14.22
C TYR A 5 -5.27 20.68 -13.53
N GLU A 6 -6.50 21.19 -13.51
CA GLU A 6 -6.82 22.56 -13.05
C GLU A 6 -6.39 22.88 -11.61
N ASN A 7 -6.26 21.86 -10.75
CA ASN A 7 -5.89 22.02 -9.35
C ASN A 7 -4.43 21.69 -9.03
N PHE A 8 -3.58 21.39 -10.01
CA PHE A 8 -2.19 21.00 -9.78
C PHE A 8 -1.23 22.15 -10.09
N GLY A 9 -0.32 22.42 -9.14
CA GLY A 9 0.75 23.39 -9.34
C GLY A 9 2.01 22.75 -9.92
N PRO A 10 3.00 23.56 -10.36
CA PRO A 10 4.28 23.03 -10.87
C PRO A 10 5.00 22.10 -9.87
N ALA A 11 4.83 22.32 -8.56
CA ALA A 11 5.44 21.50 -7.51
C ALA A 11 4.86 20.08 -7.40
N ASP A 12 3.66 19.84 -7.93
CA ASP A 12 3.00 18.52 -7.90
C ASP A 12 3.54 17.55 -8.95
N PHE A 13 4.27 18.07 -9.93
CA PHE A 13 4.88 17.30 -11.00
C PHE A 13 6.30 16.86 -10.62
N ASP A 14 6.70 15.71 -11.15
CA ASP A 14 8.05 15.17 -11.03
C ASP A 14 8.89 15.52 -12.27
N LYS A 15 10.16 15.14 -12.29
CA LYS A 15 11.16 15.42 -13.35
C LYS A 15 10.78 14.92 -14.75
N PHE A 16 9.74 14.09 -14.86
CA PHE A 16 9.21 13.50 -16.09
C PHE A 16 7.83 14.05 -16.47
N ASP A 17 7.46 15.24 -15.95
CA ASP A 17 6.14 15.88 -16.14
C ASP A 17 4.94 15.00 -15.74
N CYS A 18 5.17 14.00 -14.87
CA CYS A 18 4.11 13.18 -14.29
C CYS A 18 3.73 13.72 -12.91
N VAL A 19 2.45 13.57 -12.53
CA VAL A 19 1.98 13.90 -11.19
C VAL A 19 2.61 12.95 -10.17
N LYS A 20 3.18 13.50 -9.10
CA LYS A 20 3.74 12.72 -7.99
C LYS A 20 2.68 11.81 -7.37
N ILE A 21 3.11 10.62 -6.93
CA ILE A 21 2.25 9.65 -6.27
C ILE A 21 1.55 10.31 -5.07
N ALA A 22 0.24 10.08 -4.97
CA ALA A 22 -0.58 10.69 -3.94
C ALA A 22 -0.17 10.19 -2.55
N LEU A 23 -0.06 11.10 -1.58
CA LEU A 23 0.36 10.76 -0.21
C LEU A 23 -0.46 9.61 0.40
N GLY A 24 -1.76 9.56 0.12
CA GLY A 24 -2.63 8.50 0.65
C GLY A 24 -2.27 7.11 0.13
N VAL A 25 -1.65 6.97 -1.06
CA VAL A 25 -1.13 5.68 -1.52
C VAL A 25 0.01 5.19 -0.61
N TYR A 26 0.89 6.09 -0.16
CA TYR A 26 1.94 5.75 0.79
C TYR A 26 1.38 5.41 2.17
N LEU A 27 0.33 6.10 2.63
CA LEU A 27 -0.34 5.76 3.88
C LEU A 27 -1.00 4.37 3.84
N ILE A 28 -1.63 4.02 2.71
CA ILE A 28 -2.19 2.68 2.48
C ILE A 28 -1.07 1.64 2.48
N LEU A 29 0.05 1.91 1.82
CA LEU A 29 1.21 1.03 1.82
C LEU A 29 1.77 0.82 3.23
N LEU A 30 1.92 1.90 4.01
CA LEU A 30 2.38 1.83 5.39
C LEU A 30 1.47 0.92 6.24
N PHE A 31 0.16 1.05 6.06
CA PHE A 31 -0.83 0.23 6.74
C PHE A 31 -0.74 -1.26 6.35
N ILE A 32 -0.61 -1.58 5.05
CA ILE A 32 -0.45 -2.97 4.58
C ILE A 32 0.89 -3.57 5.05
N LEU A 33 1.95 -2.76 5.07
CA LEU A 33 3.30 -3.18 5.44
C LEU A 33 3.55 -3.21 6.96
N ARG A 34 2.55 -2.91 7.79
CA ARG A 34 2.72 -2.81 9.27
C ARG A 34 3.39 -4.05 9.88
N GLY A 35 3.04 -5.25 9.40
CA GLY A 35 3.68 -6.50 9.86
C GLY A 35 5.17 -6.54 9.55
N TYR A 36 5.59 -6.07 8.36
CA TYR A 36 7.00 -5.97 7.99
C TYR A 36 7.76 -4.89 8.76
N LEU A 37 7.11 -3.76 9.09
CA LEU A 37 7.72 -2.73 9.93
C LEU A 37 7.99 -3.27 11.34
N ILE A 38 7.02 -3.98 11.91
CA ILE A 38 7.16 -4.63 13.22
C ILE A 38 8.23 -5.72 13.18
N TRP A 39 8.26 -6.51 12.10
CA TRP A 39 9.32 -7.48 11.88
C TRP A 39 10.70 -6.84 11.81
N LEU A 40 10.86 -5.74 11.07
CA LEU A 40 12.13 -5.02 10.99
C LEU A 40 12.55 -4.49 12.37
N MET A 41 11.65 -3.88 13.13
CA MET A 41 11.93 -3.43 14.50
C MET A 41 12.34 -4.58 15.43
N SER A 42 11.70 -5.74 15.29
CA SER A 42 12.05 -6.96 16.02
C SER A 42 13.45 -7.47 15.64
N VAL A 43 13.79 -7.50 14.36
CA VAL A 43 15.09 -7.99 13.88
C VAL A 43 16.22 -7.04 14.22
N THR A 44 16.00 -5.72 14.21
CA THR A 44 17.01 -4.73 14.60
C THR A 44 17.26 -4.76 16.11
N ASN A 45 16.25 -5.06 16.93
CA ASN A 45 16.41 -5.24 18.37
C ASN A 45 16.76 -6.69 18.74
N MET A 46 18.02 -7.06 18.53
CA MET A 46 18.50 -8.45 18.68
C MET A 46 18.29 -9.06 20.07
N GLN A 47 18.19 -8.26 21.13
CA GLN A 47 18.02 -8.72 22.51
C GLN A 47 16.58 -9.06 22.87
N ASP A 48 15.59 -8.41 22.25
CA ASP A 48 14.18 -8.55 22.66
C ASP A 48 13.23 -8.65 21.45
N ARG A 49 13.54 -9.60 20.57
CA ARG A 49 12.82 -9.80 19.31
C ARG A 49 11.35 -10.17 19.53
N VAL A 50 11.08 -11.00 20.52
CA VAL A 50 9.75 -11.59 20.75
C VAL A 50 8.81 -10.59 21.41
N SER A 51 9.30 -9.76 22.34
CA SER A 51 8.44 -8.83 23.07
C SER A 51 7.88 -7.72 22.17
N ILE A 52 8.65 -7.23 21.19
CA ILE A 52 8.16 -6.24 20.21
C ILE A 52 6.99 -6.81 19.41
N ILE A 53 7.11 -8.07 18.95
CA ILE A 53 6.04 -8.72 18.18
C ILE A 53 4.82 -8.95 19.07
N ALA A 54 5.03 -9.48 20.28
CA ALA A 54 3.96 -9.80 21.23
C ALA A 54 3.15 -8.57 21.68
N TRP A 55 3.76 -7.38 21.68
CA TRP A 55 3.08 -6.14 22.03
C TRP A 55 1.99 -5.75 21.03
N VAL A 56 2.20 -6.04 19.74
CA VAL A 56 1.24 -5.71 18.67
C VAL A 56 0.40 -6.91 18.27
N TYR A 57 0.99 -8.10 18.27
CA TYR A 57 0.37 -9.35 17.86
C TYR A 57 0.29 -10.29 19.05
N PRO A 58 -0.91 -10.51 19.62
CA PRO A 58 -1.05 -11.38 20.79
C PRO A 58 -0.70 -12.84 20.50
N ASP A 59 -0.78 -13.26 19.23
CA ASP A 59 -0.43 -14.60 18.77
C ASP A 59 0.56 -14.54 17.59
N PRO A 60 1.65 -15.33 17.61
CA PRO A 60 2.64 -15.38 16.52
C PRO A 60 2.04 -15.81 15.17
N LYS A 61 0.99 -16.64 15.15
CA LYS A 61 0.31 -17.04 13.91
C LYS A 61 -0.28 -15.81 13.20
N LEU A 62 -0.85 -14.89 13.98
CA LEU A 62 -1.45 -13.66 13.44
C LEU A 62 -0.38 -12.75 12.83
N PHE A 63 0.80 -12.69 13.46
CA PHE A 63 1.95 -12.00 12.91
C PHE A 63 2.40 -12.59 11.56
N TYR A 64 2.57 -13.91 11.45
CA TYR A 64 2.97 -14.55 10.19
C TYR A 64 1.93 -14.38 9.08
N LEU A 65 0.64 -14.40 9.42
CA LEU A 65 -0.41 -14.10 8.44
C LEU A 65 -0.41 -12.63 8.02
N SER A 66 -0.11 -11.71 8.94
CA SER A 66 0.07 -10.29 8.60
C SER A 66 1.30 -10.05 7.73
N LEU A 67 2.37 -10.85 7.87
CA LEU A 67 3.48 -10.85 6.92
C LEU A 67 3.04 -11.35 5.54
N LEU A 68 2.24 -12.42 5.50
CA LEU A 68 1.70 -12.95 4.26
C LEU A 68 0.84 -11.92 3.52
N SER A 69 -0.05 -11.19 4.20
CA SER A 69 -0.83 -10.10 3.58
C SER A 69 0.05 -8.94 3.12
N GLY A 70 1.08 -8.62 3.90
CA GLY A 70 2.04 -7.55 3.58
C GLY A 70 2.83 -7.78 2.29
N LEU A 71 2.93 -9.01 1.77
CA LEU A 71 3.60 -9.30 0.49
C LEU A 71 3.00 -8.51 -0.67
N GLY A 72 1.68 -8.28 -0.67
CA GLY A 72 1.02 -7.42 -1.65
C GLY A 72 1.51 -5.97 -1.57
N GLY A 73 1.79 -5.48 -0.36
CA GLY A 73 2.43 -4.19 -0.13
C GLY A 73 3.85 -4.13 -0.67
N ILE A 74 4.67 -5.16 -0.41
CA ILE A 74 6.05 -5.25 -0.92
C ILE A 74 6.05 -5.26 -2.45
N LEU A 75 5.19 -6.09 -3.05
CA LEU A 75 5.04 -6.14 -4.51
C LEU A 75 4.69 -4.76 -5.06
N THR A 76 3.81 -4.03 -4.37
CA THR A 76 3.42 -2.69 -4.79
C THR A 76 4.58 -1.69 -4.68
N VAL A 77 5.35 -1.71 -3.58
CA VAL A 77 6.56 -0.88 -3.44
C VAL A 77 7.57 -1.21 -4.55
N PHE A 78 7.74 -2.49 -4.87
CA PHE A 78 8.61 -2.93 -5.95
C PHE A 78 8.14 -2.41 -7.31
N LEU A 79 6.84 -2.49 -7.62
CA LEU A 79 6.26 -1.94 -8.84
C LEU A 79 6.44 -0.41 -8.94
N LEU A 80 6.24 0.32 -7.83
CA LEU A 80 6.49 1.76 -7.78
C LEU A 80 7.98 2.08 -7.97
N SER A 81 8.88 1.27 -7.43
CA SER A 81 10.33 1.43 -7.63
C SER A 81 10.76 1.18 -9.08
N LEU A 82 10.04 0.31 -9.79
CA LEU A 82 10.26 0.02 -11.22
C LEU A 82 9.57 0.99 -12.17
N ARG A 83 8.79 1.95 -11.65
CA ARG A 83 8.11 2.99 -12.44
C ARG A 83 9.13 4.04 -12.92
N ARG A 84 9.87 3.69 -13.97
CA ARG A 84 10.91 4.53 -14.60
C ARG A 84 10.74 4.59 -16.12
N PRO A 85 11.26 5.62 -16.81
CA PRO A 85 11.21 5.68 -18.27
C PRO A 85 11.89 4.46 -18.90
N GLY A 86 11.28 3.91 -19.95
CA GLY A 86 11.78 2.70 -20.62
C GLY A 86 11.47 1.38 -19.90
N ALA A 87 10.60 1.39 -18.87
CA ALA A 87 10.14 0.13 -18.25
C ALA A 87 9.41 -0.76 -19.26
N ASN A 88 9.54 -2.08 -19.07
CA ASN A 88 8.89 -3.08 -19.90
C ASN A 88 7.35 -2.91 -19.90
N SER A 89 6.69 -3.30 -20.99
CA SER A 89 5.24 -3.20 -21.18
C SER A 89 4.45 -3.91 -20.08
N PHE A 90 4.99 -5.01 -19.53
CA PHE A 90 4.41 -5.71 -18.39
C PHE A 90 4.35 -4.84 -17.13
N ILE A 91 5.45 -4.15 -16.79
CA ILE A 91 5.51 -3.25 -15.62
C ILE A 91 4.54 -2.08 -15.82
N LYS A 92 4.47 -1.50 -17.03
CA LYS A 92 3.49 -0.46 -17.35
C LYS A 92 2.05 -0.93 -17.11
N LYS A 93 1.72 -2.15 -17.54
CA LYS A 93 0.39 -2.76 -17.33
C LYS A 93 0.10 -2.98 -15.83
N MET A 94 1.07 -3.48 -15.08
CA MET A 94 0.96 -3.66 -13.62
C MET A 94 0.79 -2.33 -12.89
N CYS A 95 1.53 -1.29 -13.25
CA CYS A 95 1.35 0.06 -12.70
C CYS A 95 -0.03 0.65 -13.03
N ARG A 96 -0.59 0.35 -14.21
CA ARG A 96 -1.97 0.72 -14.55
C ARG A 96 -3.02 -0.05 -13.73
N GLN A 97 -2.65 -1.19 -13.16
CA GLN A 97 -3.49 -1.98 -12.26
C GLN A 97 -3.18 -1.75 -10.78
N LEU A 98 -2.39 -0.73 -10.44
CA LEU A 98 -1.97 -0.40 -9.06
C LEU A 98 -3.15 -0.33 -8.08
N LYS A 99 -4.27 0.28 -8.48
CA LYS A 99 -5.50 0.35 -7.66
C LYS A 99 -6.01 -1.04 -7.31
N ASN A 100 -6.08 -1.93 -8.28
CA ASN A 100 -6.59 -3.29 -8.07
C ASN A 100 -5.61 -4.11 -7.22
N ILE A 101 -4.30 -3.94 -7.40
CA ILE A 101 -3.29 -4.62 -6.59
C ILE A 101 -3.41 -4.20 -5.12
N LEU A 102 -3.50 -2.89 -4.84
CA LEU A 102 -3.69 -2.37 -3.50
C LEU A 102 -5.03 -2.80 -2.89
N PHE A 103 -6.10 -2.80 -3.68
CA PHE A 103 -7.41 -3.28 -3.24
C PHE A 103 -7.35 -4.76 -2.84
N ILE A 104 -6.75 -5.63 -3.68
CA ILE A 104 -6.60 -7.05 -3.38
C ILE A 104 -5.78 -7.25 -2.10
N ALA A 105 -4.69 -6.48 -1.92
CA ALA A 105 -3.88 -6.55 -0.71
C ALA A 105 -4.68 -6.15 0.55
N LEU A 106 -5.44 -5.05 0.49
CA LEU A 106 -6.32 -4.62 1.58
C LEU A 106 -7.43 -5.64 1.87
N PHE A 107 -8.05 -6.19 0.82
CA PHE A 107 -9.11 -7.17 0.97
C PHE A 107 -8.60 -8.47 1.59
N PHE A 108 -7.43 -8.94 1.16
CA PHE A 108 -6.78 -10.12 1.72
C PHE A 108 -6.39 -9.90 3.19
N ASP A 109 -5.85 -8.72 3.52
CA ASP A 109 -5.57 -8.34 4.91
C ASP A 109 -6.84 -8.32 5.78
N TRP A 110 -7.94 -7.78 5.25
CA TRP A 110 -9.23 -7.79 5.94
C TRP A 110 -9.73 -9.23 6.19
N LEU A 111 -9.65 -10.10 5.19
CA LEU A 111 -10.05 -11.51 5.31
C LEU A 111 -9.26 -12.24 6.40
N ILE A 112 -7.94 -12.02 6.47
CA ILE A 112 -7.10 -12.60 7.53
C ILE A 112 -7.58 -12.16 8.91
N ASN A 113 -7.84 -10.87 9.11
CA ASN A 113 -8.33 -10.34 10.39
C ASN A 113 -9.72 -10.88 10.73
N LEU A 114 -10.59 -11.06 9.73
CA LEU A 114 -11.92 -11.66 9.91
C LEU A 114 -11.81 -13.12 10.33
N VAL A 115 -10.98 -13.92 9.66
CA VAL A 115 -10.75 -15.33 10.01
C VAL A 115 -10.14 -15.45 11.42
N ALA A 116 -9.16 -14.61 11.73
CA ALA A 116 -8.53 -14.60 13.05
C ALA A 116 -9.50 -14.26 14.19
N TYR A 117 -10.46 -13.38 13.95
CA TYR A 117 -11.51 -13.07 14.91
C TYR A 117 -12.52 -14.22 15.06
N TYR A 118 -13.12 -14.67 13.96
CA TYR A 118 -14.24 -15.64 14.02
C TYR A 118 -13.79 -17.07 14.33
N PHE A 119 -12.70 -17.55 13.74
CA PHE A 119 -12.29 -18.96 13.85
C PHE A 119 -11.25 -19.19 14.95
N TRP A 120 -10.41 -18.19 15.23
CA TRP A 120 -9.31 -18.36 16.17
C TRP A 120 -9.43 -17.54 17.46
N GLN A 121 -10.40 -16.61 17.55
CA GLN A 121 -10.59 -15.73 18.70
C GLN A 121 -9.31 -14.97 19.13
N MET A 122 -8.39 -14.74 18.19
CA MET A 122 -7.07 -14.13 18.45
C MET A 122 -7.11 -12.59 18.42
N GLN A 123 -8.26 -11.99 18.13
CA GLN A 123 -8.42 -10.55 17.94
C GLN A 123 -9.62 -10.01 18.70
N SER A 124 -9.52 -8.77 19.16
CA SER A 124 -10.64 -8.09 19.80
C SER A 124 -11.61 -7.55 18.75
N LYS A 125 -12.88 -7.42 19.16
CA LYS A 125 -13.92 -6.78 18.34
C LYS A 125 -13.56 -5.33 18.00
N GLU A 126 -12.94 -4.58 18.93
CA GLU A 126 -12.55 -3.19 18.68
C GLU A 126 -11.49 -3.10 17.59
N TRP A 127 -10.50 -3.99 17.62
CA TRP A 127 -9.45 -4.01 16.60
C TRP A 127 -10.00 -4.34 15.21
N LEU A 128 -10.88 -5.34 15.12
CA LEU A 128 -11.54 -5.69 13.85
C LEU A 128 -12.35 -4.53 13.28
N LEU A 129 -13.06 -3.78 14.13
CA LEU A 129 -13.84 -2.60 13.72
C LEU A 129 -12.92 -1.48 13.21
N ILE A 130 -11.87 -1.12 13.95
CA ILE A 130 -10.89 -0.11 13.53
C ILE A 130 -10.27 -0.49 12.19
N ASN A 131 -9.78 -1.73 12.08
CA ASN A 131 -9.19 -2.26 10.86
C ASN A 131 -10.17 -2.19 9.67
N SER A 132 -11.44 -2.58 9.87
CA SER A 132 -12.46 -2.53 8.83
C SER A 132 -12.75 -1.10 8.37
N VAL A 133 -12.89 -0.15 9.32
CA VAL A 133 -13.12 1.27 9.00
C VAL A 133 -11.93 1.85 8.25
N THR A 134 -10.69 1.58 8.69
CA THR A 134 -9.47 2.03 7.99
C THR A 134 -9.42 1.51 6.56
N ILE A 135 -9.76 0.23 6.34
CA ILE A 135 -9.79 -0.37 5.00
C ILE A 135 -10.87 0.26 4.14
N ILE A 136 -12.07 0.50 4.67
CA ILE A 136 -13.15 1.17 3.93
C ILE A 136 -12.71 2.57 3.49
N ILE A 137 -12.13 3.37 4.39
CA ILE A 137 -11.60 4.71 4.08
C ILE A 137 -10.51 4.62 3.00
N ALA A 138 -9.58 3.67 3.13
CA ALA A 138 -8.52 3.44 2.15
C ALA A 138 -9.06 3.09 0.76
N VAL A 139 -10.06 2.21 0.68
CA VAL A 139 -10.70 1.81 -0.57
C VAL A 139 -11.46 2.99 -1.20
N ILE A 140 -12.25 3.72 -0.41
CA ILE A 140 -12.94 4.92 -0.87
C ILE A 140 -11.93 5.92 -1.44
N TYR A 141 -10.83 6.20 -0.72
CA TYR A 141 -9.78 7.09 -1.19
C TYR A 141 -9.16 6.60 -2.51
N LEU A 142 -8.87 5.31 -2.62
CA LEU A 142 -8.22 4.71 -3.79
C LEU A 142 -9.03 4.87 -5.08
N TYR A 143 -10.36 4.82 -4.99
CA TYR A 143 -11.26 4.91 -6.15
C TYR A 143 -11.87 6.31 -6.37
N SER A 144 -12.00 7.12 -5.33
CA SER A 144 -12.56 8.49 -5.45
C SER A 144 -11.51 9.56 -5.76
N SER A 145 -10.24 9.33 -5.40
CA SER A 145 -9.19 10.34 -5.55
C SER A 145 -8.81 10.58 -7.01
N LYS A 146 -9.04 11.82 -7.48
CA LYS A 146 -8.63 12.28 -8.83
C LYS A 146 -7.13 12.08 -9.05
N ARG A 147 -6.30 12.42 -8.05
CA ARG A 147 -4.84 12.29 -8.13
C ARG A 147 -4.41 10.84 -8.31
N VAL A 148 -5.02 9.91 -7.57
CA VAL A 148 -4.73 8.46 -7.73
C VAL A 148 -5.11 8.00 -9.14
N ASN A 149 -6.23 8.48 -9.68
CA ASN A 149 -6.64 8.11 -11.03
C ASN A 149 -5.65 8.60 -12.09
N ILE A 150 -5.16 9.84 -11.97
CA ILE A 150 -4.10 10.39 -12.83
C ILE A 150 -2.82 9.56 -12.72
N ASN A 151 -2.37 9.26 -11.49
CA ASN A 151 -1.14 8.50 -11.25
C ASN A 151 -1.13 7.13 -11.96
N VAL A 152 -2.29 6.51 -12.13
CA VAL A 152 -2.43 5.17 -12.75
C VAL A 152 -2.51 5.25 -14.28
N GLN A 153 -2.96 6.38 -14.81
CA GLN A 153 -3.05 6.64 -16.25
C GLN A 153 -1.71 7.11 -16.81
N GLU A 154 -1.00 7.93 -16.05
CA GLU A 154 0.32 8.45 -16.42
C GLU A 154 1.41 7.41 -16.19
N PHE A 155 2.41 7.41 -17.07
CA PHE A 155 3.63 6.65 -16.89
C PHE A 155 4.82 7.51 -17.33
N PRO A 156 5.97 7.50 -16.62
CA PRO A 156 7.12 8.32 -17.01
C PRO A 156 7.64 7.94 -18.39
N GLU A 157 7.80 8.96 -19.24
CA GLU A 157 8.38 8.83 -20.58
C GLU A 157 9.63 9.71 -20.69
N LYS A 158 10.52 9.39 -21.63
CA LYS A 158 11.66 10.26 -21.91
C LYS A 158 11.14 11.51 -22.59
N LEU A 159 11.44 12.68 -22.03
CA LEU A 159 11.13 13.95 -22.67
C LEU A 159 11.97 14.06 -23.96
N PRO A 160 11.41 14.59 -25.06
CA PRO A 160 12.19 14.84 -26.27
C PRO A 160 13.35 15.77 -25.93
N GLU A 161 14.57 15.37 -26.32
CA GLU A 161 15.75 16.21 -26.18
C GLU A 161 15.53 17.49 -27.00
N LYS A 162 15.80 18.65 -26.38
CA LYS A 162 15.69 19.97 -27.02
C LYS A 162 16.77 20.17 -28.07
#